data_AF-A0A661MU66-F1
#
_entry.id   AF-A0A661MU66-F1
#
_cell.length_a   1.000
_cell.length_b   1.000
_cell.length_c   1.000
_cell.angle_alpha   90.00
_cell.angle_beta   90.00
_cell.angle_gamma   90.00
#
_symmetry.space_group_name_H-M   'P 1'
#
loop_
_entity.id
_entity.type
_entity.pdbx_description
1 polymer ?
#
loop_
_entity_poly.entity_id
_entity_poly.type
_entity_poly.pdbx_seq_one_letter_code
_entity_poly.pdbx_strand_id
1 'polypeptide(L)'
;MHECLGEGQGADIAIDRPPGKLEPRLETPCYAESPSRSRWGWRPPMQIPRLAWLGPLVLAAPLTAQIPVGYYDSVDTTSSGAMRTDLHELIDDHTRIPYTASGTDTWDVLEPASQDPSNSSRILDVYGNQSFSKSGGGNTNYNREHVWPNSLGFPNPGGTNYPYTDCHHLMLSDISYNSARDSKAFRSCPVACTEWDTVANNGQGGGADSNWTSGNGPSGAWDTWMGRRGDIARAMFYMDVRYEGGTNGQSGASEPDLILTDNGSLISGSQTGSNLSVAYMGELGVLLQWHLDDPVDQWERDRNDVIHSFQGNRNPFIDHPEWVACVFEGVCDPPPPTGGITAMCFGDGTSIVCPCLNWGGTARGCENSQGHGAILSAFGSHIFVNDDLSLIVGAARPSTSCAYLQGASATTVPFRDGILCVGNPTERLGFGFLDASGSAVSQMSIVTEGNVAGPGVTRWYQVWYRDPGGISPCGSGSNLTHALEVVWE
;
A
#
# COMPACT_ATOMS: atom_id res chain seq x y z
N MET A 1 -20.52 -67.62 -16.49
CA MET A 1 -21.63 -66.67 -16.23
C MET A 1 -21.44 -65.56 -17.26
N HIS A 2 -21.93 -65.75 -18.49
CA HIS A 2 -23.31 -65.43 -18.95
C HIS A 2 -23.59 -63.92 -18.82
N GLU A 3 -23.58 -63.11 -19.89
CA GLU A 3 -24.48 -63.02 -21.08
C GLU A 3 -25.82 -62.29 -20.75
N CYS A 4 -26.46 -61.47 -21.59
CA CYS A 4 -26.39 -61.11 -23.04
C CYS A 4 -26.28 -59.56 -23.22
N LEU A 5 -25.77 -58.91 -24.29
CA LEU A 5 -26.02 -58.93 -25.76
C LEU A 5 -27.43 -58.46 -26.19
N GLY A 6 -27.63 -57.58 -27.20
CA GLY A 6 -26.67 -56.84 -28.08
C GLY A 6 -27.33 -55.99 -29.21
N GLU A 7 -26.50 -55.47 -30.13
CA GLU A 7 -26.79 -54.96 -31.52
C GLU A 7 -27.60 -53.64 -31.71
N GLY A 8 -27.39 -52.81 -32.76
CA GLY A 8 -26.32 -52.74 -33.78
C GLY A 8 -26.67 -51.91 -35.06
N GLN A 9 -25.69 -51.17 -35.63
CA GLN A 9 -25.62 -50.58 -37.02
C GLN A 9 -26.64 -49.46 -37.42
N GLY A 10 -26.38 -48.52 -38.35
CA GLY A 10 -25.20 -48.15 -39.17
C GLY A 10 -25.51 -47.08 -40.27
N ALA A 11 -24.49 -46.61 -41.02
CA ALA A 11 -24.50 -45.71 -42.22
C ALA A 11 -24.84 -44.19 -42.01
N ASP A 12 -24.08 -43.18 -42.46
CA ASP A 12 -23.53 -42.78 -43.80
C ASP A 12 -24.59 -42.11 -44.73
N ILE A 13 -24.36 -41.06 -45.55
CA ILE A 13 -23.15 -40.36 -46.06
C ILE A 13 -23.51 -38.90 -46.52
N ALA A 14 -22.51 -38.02 -46.77
CA ALA A 14 -22.68 -36.61 -47.21
C ALA A 14 -22.48 -36.36 -48.74
N ILE A 15 -23.04 -35.26 -49.31
CA ILE A 15 -22.66 -34.64 -50.62
C ILE A 15 -22.80 -33.08 -50.57
N ASP A 16 -22.10 -32.35 -51.46
CA ASP A 16 -21.61 -30.96 -51.37
C ASP A 16 -21.98 -30.06 -52.60
N ARG A 17 -22.17 -28.72 -52.39
CA ARG A 17 -21.86 -27.56 -53.33
C ARG A 17 -22.63 -27.32 -54.69
N PRO A 18 -22.42 -26.19 -55.45
CA PRO A 18 -22.71 -24.75 -55.17
C PRO A 18 -23.42 -23.98 -56.35
N PRO A 19 -22.99 -22.79 -56.89
CA PRO A 19 -23.38 -21.40 -56.54
C PRO A 19 -23.97 -20.52 -57.71
N GLY A 20 -24.28 -19.23 -57.46
CA GLY A 20 -24.55 -18.24 -58.54
C GLY A 20 -24.59 -16.75 -58.10
N LYS A 21 -23.92 -15.85 -58.85
CA LYS A 21 -23.95 -14.37 -58.70
C LYS A 21 -24.81 -13.70 -59.79
N LEU A 22 -25.26 -12.46 -59.59
CA LEU A 22 -25.28 -11.36 -60.60
C LEU A 22 -25.83 -10.02 -60.01
N GLU A 23 -25.12 -8.91 -60.30
CA GLU A 23 -25.64 -7.52 -60.35
C GLU A 23 -25.50 -7.02 -61.82
N PRO A 24 -25.66 -5.74 -62.23
CA PRO A 24 -26.28 -4.54 -61.61
C PRO A 24 -27.25 -3.76 -62.54
N ARG A 25 -27.94 -2.69 -62.06
CA ARG A 25 -27.94 -1.33 -62.68
C ARG A 25 -28.86 -0.27 -62.01
N LEU A 26 -28.39 0.96 -62.18
CA LEU A 26 -28.94 2.29 -61.87
C LEU A 26 -30.33 2.60 -62.50
N GLU A 27 -31.15 3.46 -61.86
CA GLU A 27 -31.42 4.88 -62.26
C GLU A 27 -32.63 5.52 -61.52
N THR A 28 -32.43 6.72 -60.96
CA THR A 28 -33.45 7.74 -60.62
C THR A 28 -33.76 8.58 -61.89
N PRO A 29 -34.89 9.36 -62.04
CA PRO A 29 -35.28 10.47 -61.13
C PRO A 29 -36.76 11.01 -61.17
N CYS A 30 -36.96 12.22 -60.59
CA CYS A 30 -38.01 13.26 -60.84
C CYS A 30 -39.38 13.18 -60.11
N TYR A 31 -39.72 14.15 -59.25
CA TYR A 31 -40.49 15.43 -59.48
C TYR A 31 -42.02 15.21 -59.68
N ALA A 32 -42.98 16.02 -59.23
CA ALA A 32 -43.03 17.36 -58.58
C ALA A 32 -44.29 17.45 -57.64
N GLU A 33 -44.84 18.56 -57.10
CA GLU A 33 -44.53 20.01 -57.18
C GLU A 33 -44.88 20.79 -55.86
N SER A 34 -45.91 21.67 -55.86
CA SER A 34 -46.37 22.56 -54.76
C SER A 34 -47.83 23.02 -55.02
N PRO A 35 -48.52 23.81 -54.15
CA PRO A 35 -48.29 25.28 -54.03
C PRO A 35 -48.62 25.80 -52.58
N SER A 36 -48.88 27.08 -52.22
CA SER A 36 -48.91 28.39 -52.90
C SER A 36 -48.75 29.57 -51.91
N ARG A 37 -48.00 30.63 -52.30
CA ARG A 37 -48.18 32.10 -52.06
C ARG A 37 -48.35 32.62 -50.60
N SER A 38 -47.72 33.74 -50.22
CA SER A 38 -47.76 35.03 -50.92
C SER A 38 -46.57 35.98 -50.60
N ARG A 39 -46.47 37.10 -51.34
CA ARG A 39 -45.36 38.08 -51.34
C ARG A 39 -45.51 39.12 -50.22
N TRP A 40 -44.39 39.75 -49.82
CA TRP A 40 -44.06 41.17 -50.07
C TRP A 40 -42.54 41.35 -49.92
N GLY A 41 -41.94 42.33 -50.62
CA GLY A 41 -40.47 42.46 -50.71
C GLY A 41 -39.96 43.86 -50.38
N TRP A 42 -38.78 43.92 -49.77
CA TRP A 42 -37.92 45.10 -49.62
C TRP A 42 -36.45 44.67 -49.79
N ARG A 43 -35.60 45.58 -50.26
CA ARG A 43 -34.13 45.45 -50.43
C ARG A 43 -33.50 46.79 -50.02
N PRO A 44 -32.18 46.87 -49.76
CA PRO A 44 -31.23 45.91 -49.16
C PRO A 44 -30.58 46.54 -47.89
N PRO A 45 -29.47 45.99 -47.33
CA PRO A 45 -28.15 46.43 -47.79
C PRO A 45 -27.07 45.31 -47.84
N MET A 46 -25.84 45.69 -48.12
CA MET A 46 -24.68 44.82 -48.38
C MET A 46 -24.33 43.87 -47.22
N GLN A 47 -23.91 42.65 -47.56
CA GLN A 47 -23.27 41.73 -46.61
C GLN A 47 -21.83 42.19 -46.35
N ILE A 48 -21.58 42.68 -45.13
CA ILE A 48 -20.24 42.74 -44.56
C ILE A 48 -19.90 41.32 -44.06
N PRO A 49 -18.77 40.70 -44.42
CA PRO A 49 -18.38 39.43 -43.84
C PRO A 49 -18.13 39.63 -42.35
N ARG A 50 -18.92 38.97 -41.49
CA ARG A 50 -18.61 38.90 -40.07
C ARG A 50 -17.30 38.13 -39.93
N LEU A 51 -16.21 38.82 -39.56
CA LEU A 51 -15.06 38.13 -38.98
C LEU A 51 -15.57 37.36 -37.77
N ALA A 52 -15.51 36.04 -37.83
CA ALA A 52 -15.67 35.21 -36.66
C ALA A 52 -14.50 35.54 -35.74
N TRP A 53 -14.78 36.19 -34.61
CA TRP A 53 -13.84 36.27 -33.51
C TRP A 53 -13.61 34.86 -32.98
N LEU A 54 -12.55 34.22 -33.47
CA LEU A 54 -11.91 33.10 -32.79
C LEU A 54 -11.25 33.66 -31.54
N GLY A 55 -12.05 33.82 -30.48
CA GLY A 55 -11.52 34.02 -29.14
C GLY A 55 -10.62 32.82 -28.80
N PRO A 56 -9.53 33.04 -28.03
CA PRO A 56 -8.64 31.94 -27.66
C PRO A 56 -9.45 30.87 -26.93
N LEU A 57 -9.43 29.65 -27.47
CA LEU A 57 -9.95 28.47 -26.79
C LEU A 57 -9.03 28.19 -25.60
N VAL A 58 -9.35 28.78 -24.45
CA VAL A 58 -8.73 28.41 -23.18
C VAL A 58 -9.19 26.99 -22.88
N LEU A 59 -8.34 26.00 -23.19
CA LEU A 59 -8.45 24.71 -22.54
C LEU A 59 -8.22 24.97 -21.05
N ALA A 60 -9.30 24.92 -20.28
CA ALA A 60 -9.19 24.71 -18.85
C ALA A 60 -8.68 23.27 -18.67
N ALA A 61 -7.36 23.12 -18.51
CA ALA A 61 -6.82 21.93 -17.89
C ALA A 61 -7.47 21.82 -16.49
N PRO A 62 -7.84 20.62 -16.03
CA PRO A 62 -8.21 20.45 -14.63
C PRO A 62 -7.01 20.90 -13.78
N LEU A 63 -7.24 21.80 -12.83
CA LEU A 63 -6.26 22.04 -11.78
C LEU A 63 -6.32 20.81 -10.87
N THR A 64 -5.41 19.86 -11.06
CA THR A 64 -4.97 19.01 -9.95
C THR A 64 -4.40 19.94 -8.89
N ALA A 65 -4.83 19.78 -7.64
CA ALA A 65 -4.47 20.69 -6.56
C ALA A 65 -3.12 20.25 -5.98
N GLN A 66 -2.06 20.47 -6.77
CA GLN A 66 -0.68 20.13 -6.42
C GLN A 66 -0.38 20.44 -4.95
N ILE A 67 0.35 19.52 -4.30
CA ILE A 67 0.84 19.62 -2.92
C ILE A 67 1.20 21.10 -2.63
N PRO A 68 0.60 21.73 -1.61
CA PRO A 68 0.82 23.14 -1.35
C PRO A 68 2.33 23.43 -1.19
N VAL A 69 2.80 24.52 -1.79
CA VAL A 69 4.24 24.86 -1.75
C VAL A 69 4.66 25.03 -0.29
N GLY A 70 5.63 24.21 0.13
CA GLY A 70 6.14 24.17 1.48
C GLY A 70 5.33 23.36 2.50
N TYR A 71 4.31 22.60 2.06
CA TYR A 71 3.48 21.76 2.95
C TYR A 71 4.32 20.77 3.78
N TYR A 72 5.39 20.22 3.19
CA TYR A 72 6.29 19.26 3.82
C TYR A 72 7.63 19.85 4.30
N ASP A 73 7.81 21.19 4.28
CA ASP A 73 9.10 21.83 4.63
C ASP A 73 9.53 21.61 6.09
N SER A 74 8.61 21.18 6.96
CA SER A 74 8.87 20.87 8.37
C SER A 74 9.30 19.43 8.64
N VAL A 75 9.24 18.52 7.66
CA VAL A 75 9.49 17.09 7.87
C VAL A 75 10.97 16.78 7.80
N ASP A 76 11.58 16.40 8.94
CA ASP A 76 12.94 15.86 8.96
C ASP A 76 12.93 14.43 8.39
N THR A 77 13.26 14.32 7.10
CA THR A 77 13.32 13.04 6.39
C THR A 77 14.52 12.17 6.78
N THR A 78 15.39 12.62 7.69
CA THR A 78 16.66 11.92 7.96
C THR A 78 16.50 10.66 8.80
N SER A 79 15.55 10.57 9.73
CA SER A 79 15.40 9.38 10.58
C SER A 79 13.95 8.98 10.78
N SER A 80 13.70 7.69 10.99
CA SER A 80 12.35 7.14 11.16
C SER A 80 11.59 7.80 12.32
N GLY A 81 12.27 8.03 13.44
CA GLY A 81 11.69 8.70 14.60
C GLY A 81 11.36 10.17 14.35
N ALA A 82 12.29 10.93 13.78
CA ALA A 82 12.07 12.35 13.47
C ALA A 82 10.97 12.52 12.41
N MET A 83 11.07 11.79 11.29
CA MET A 83 10.06 11.82 10.23
C MET A 83 8.69 11.43 10.76
N ARG A 84 8.57 10.39 11.60
CA ARG A 84 7.29 9.97 12.18
C ARG A 84 6.68 11.07 13.05
N THR A 85 7.46 11.66 13.96
CA THR A 85 6.98 12.77 14.81
C THR A 85 6.60 14.01 13.99
N ASP A 86 7.43 14.43 13.04
CA ASP A 86 7.14 15.61 12.22
C ASP A 86 5.96 15.39 11.27
N LEU A 87 5.75 14.15 10.78
CA LEU A 87 4.56 13.77 10.03
C LEU A 87 3.31 13.77 10.90
N HIS A 88 3.38 13.26 12.13
CA HIS A 88 2.27 13.31 13.08
C HIS A 88 1.83 14.76 13.30
N GLU A 89 2.75 15.64 13.74
CA GLU A 89 2.49 17.06 14.00
C GLU A 89 2.10 17.87 12.74
N LEU A 90 2.44 17.40 11.54
CA LEU A 90 2.03 18.05 10.28
C LEU A 90 0.59 17.67 9.86
N ILE A 91 0.18 16.44 10.11
CA ILE A 91 -1.10 15.90 9.64
C ILE A 91 -2.15 15.81 10.74
N ASP A 92 -1.81 16.15 11.99
CA ASP A 92 -2.71 16.19 13.13
C ASP A 92 -3.92 17.14 12.91
N ASP A 93 -4.82 17.20 13.89
CA ASP A 93 -5.79 18.29 14.00
C ASP A 93 -6.68 18.61 12.77
N HIS A 94 -6.90 17.59 11.91
CA HIS A 94 -7.73 17.68 10.71
C HIS A 94 -9.09 18.35 10.97
N THR A 95 -9.58 19.13 10.01
CA THR A 95 -10.87 19.81 10.11
C THR A 95 -12.00 18.78 10.13
N ARG A 96 -12.55 18.53 11.32
CA ARG A 96 -13.57 17.49 11.52
C ARG A 96 -14.88 17.82 10.82
N ILE A 97 -15.19 17.05 9.78
CA ILE A 97 -16.47 17.09 9.07
C ILE A 97 -17.45 16.12 9.73
N PRO A 98 -18.71 16.50 10.03
CA PRO A 98 -19.68 15.60 10.63
C PRO A 98 -19.90 14.34 9.78
N TYR A 99 -20.14 13.20 10.44
CA TYR A 99 -20.45 11.96 9.70
C TYR A 99 -21.73 12.14 8.86
N THR A 100 -22.83 12.62 9.45
CA THR A 100 -24.02 13.01 8.68
C THR A 100 -24.63 14.29 9.24
N ALA A 101 -24.96 15.24 8.36
CA ALA A 101 -25.52 16.56 8.72
C ALA A 101 -26.50 17.09 7.65
N SER A 102 -27.02 18.30 7.89
CA SER A 102 -27.85 19.03 6.92
C SER A 102 -27.07 20.09 6.13
N GLY A 103 -25.81 20.32 6.50
CA GLY A 103 -24.81 21.04 5.71
C GLY A 103 -23.72 20.04 5.29
N THR A 104 -22.51 20.52 5.03
CA THR A 104 -21.38 19.67 4.64
C THR A 104 -21.17 18.51 5.62
N ASP A 105 -21.19 17.29 5.11
CA ASP A 105 -20.89 16.06 5.83
C ASP A 105 -19.93 15.16 5.03
N THR A 106 -19.54 14.01 5.58
CA THR A 106 -18.57 13.11 4.92
C THR A 106 -18.98 12.65 3.51
N TRP A 107 -20.27 12.65 3.14
CA TRP A 107 -20.69 12.34 1.76
C TRP A 107 -20.26 13.41 0.75
N ASP A 108 -20.29 14.70 1.14
CA ASP A 108 -19.86 15.80 0.29
C ASP A 108 -18.35 15.75 -0.02
N VAL A 109 -17.58 15.09 0.84
CA VAL A 109 -16.14 14.82 0.65
C VAL A 109 -15.93 13.54 -0.17
N LEU A 110 -16.63 12.46 0.19
CA LEU A 110 -16.36 11.13 -0.36
C LEU A 110 -16.94 10.91 -1.76
N GLU A 111 -18.06 11.53 -2.13
CA GLU A 111 -18.55 11.45 -3.52
C GLU A 111 -17.60 12.07 -4.56
N PRO A 112 -16.98 13.25 -4.36
CA PRO A 112 -15.91 13.72 -5.24
C PRO A 112 -14.61 12.94 -5.08
N ALA A 113 -14.24 12.51 -3.86
CA ALA A 113 -12.98 11.79 -3.62
C ALA A 113 -12.97 10.36 -4.20
N SER A 114 -14.13 9.70 -4.29
CA SER A 114 -14.32 8.40 -4.96
C SER A 114 -14.96 8.52 -6.34
N GLN A 115 -14.80 9.66 -7.03
CA GLN A 115 -15.41 9.89 -8.34
C GLN A 115 -14.91 8.87 -9.39
N ASP A 116 -15.82 8.41 -10.27
CA ASP A 116 -15.46 7.59 -11.43
C ASP A 116 -14.74 8.45 -12.49
N PRO A 117 -13.48 8.14 -12.87
CA PRO A 117 -12.74 8.85 -13.91
C PRO A 117 -13.47 8.99 -15.25
N SER A 118 -14.34 8.02 -15.58
CA SER A 118 -15.11 8.04 -16.83
C SER A 118 -16.39 8.88 -16.75
N ASN A 119 -16.89 9.19 -15.54
CA ASN A 119 -18.19 9.82 -15.34
C ASN A 119 -18.32 10.54 -13.98
N SER A 120 -18.18 11.86 -13.99
CA SER A 120 -18.25 12.68 -12.76
C SER A 120 -19.58 12.63 -11.99
N SER A 121 -20.67 12.15 -12.62
CA SER A 121 -21.96 11.92 -11.95
C SER A 121 -22.01 10.60 -11.17
N ARG A 122 -20.89 9.87 -11.10
CA ARG A 122 -20.78 8.53 -10.50
C ARG A 122 -19.60 8.44 -9.54
N ILE A 123 -19.71 7.51 -8.61
CA ILE A 123 -18.61 7.04 -7.77
C ILE A 123 -18.14 5.70 -8.29
N LEU A 124 -16.87 5.38 -8.04
CA LEU A 124 -16.28 4.06 -8.24
C LEU A 124 -16.06 3.46 -6.85
N ASP A 125 -16.64 2.30 -6.58
CA ASP A 125 -16.54 1.68 -5.26
C ASP A 125 -15.19 0.96 -5.06
N VAL A 126 -14.70 0.97 -3.81
CA VAL A 126 -13.35 0.49 -3.48
C VAL A 126 -13.17 -1.01 -3.73
N TYR A 127 -14.11 -1.88 -3.31
CA TYR A 127 -13.87 -3.32 -3.38
C TYR A 127 -14.42 -3.98 -4.62
N GLY A 128 -15.56 -3.52 -5.16
CA GLY A 128 -16.18 -4.09 -6.35
C GLY A 128 -15.67 -3.52 -7.67
N ASN A 129 -14.95 -2.38 -7.65
CA ASN A 129 -14.62 -1.57 -8.84
C ASN A 129 -15.87 -1.20 -9.68
N GLN A 130 -17.05 -1.22 -9.05
CA GLN A 130 -18.32 -0.97 -9.69
C GLN A 130 -18.68 0.50 -9.63
N SER A 131 -19.14 1.03 -10.77
CA SER A 131 -19.57 2.41 -10.89
C SER A 131 -21.03 2.57 -10.44
N PHE A 132 -21.30 3.48 -9.49
CA PHE A 132 -22.64 3.78 -8.97
C PHE A 132 -23.01 5.25 -9.17
N SER A 133 -24.30 5.56 -9.38
CA SER A 133 -24.76 6.95 -9.45
C SER A 133 -24.58 7.65 -8.10
N LYS A 134 -24.03 8.86 -8.09
CA LYS A 134 -24.03 9.74 -6.92
C LYS A 134 -25.47 9.96 -6.41
N SER A 135 -25.67 10.02 -5.10
CA SER A 135 -27.00 10.11 -4.49
C SER A 135 -27.13 11.15 -3.38
N GLY A 136 -26.07 11.87 -3.01
CA GLY A 136 -26.09 12.86 -1.95
C GLY A 136 -26.30 12.22 -0.56
N GLY A 137 -25.72 11.02 -0.40
CA GLY A 137 -25.86 10.20 0.80
C GLY A 137 -27.01 9.19 0.80
N GLY A 138 -26.95 8.26 1.76
CA GLY A 138 -27.91 7.17 1.95
C GLY A 138 -27.40 5.83 1.43
N ASN A 139 -27.68 4.76 2.18
CA ASN A 139 -27.16 3.42 1.91
C ASN A 139 -28.10 2.65 0.96
N THR A 140 -28.18 3.04 -0.31
CA THR A 140 -28.99 2.33 -1.33
C THR A 140 -28.19 1.31 -2.14
N ASN A 141 -26.99 1.69 -2.61
CA ASN A 141 -26.11 0.79 -3.38
C ASN A 141 -24.73 0.69 -2.72
N TYR A 142 -24.15 1.84 -2.41
CA TYR A 142 -22.91 1.96 -1.65
C TYR A 142 -23.17 2.59 -0.27
N ASN A 143 -22.22 2.39 0.63
CA ASN A 143 -22.13 3.05 1.93
C ASN A 143 -20.69 3.52 2.18
N ARG A 144 -20.46 4.11 3.35
CA ARG A 144 -19.13 4.50 3.81
C ARG A 144 -18.47 3.31 4.49
N GLU A 145 -17.31 2.95 3.97
CA GLU A 145 -16.39 1.95 4.51
C GLU A 145 -15.37 2.65 5.42
N HIS A 146 -15.18 2.08 6.60
CA HIS A 146 -14.15 2.48 7.57
C HIS A 146 -12.94 1.58 7.33
N VAL A 147 -12.00 1.96 6.45
CA VAL A 147 -10.85 1.12 6.09
C VAL A 147 -9.99 0.76 7.31
N TRP A 148 -9.85 1.62 8.31
CA TRP A 148 -9.65 1.14 9.68
C TRP A 148 -11.03 0.88 10.32
N PRO A 149 -11.45 -0.38 10.58
CA PRO A 149 -12.82 -0.64 11.05
C PRO A 149 -13.06 0.05 12.38
N ASN A 150 -14.06 0.93 12.46
CA ASN A 150 -14.34 1.71 13.68
C ASN A 150 -14.51 0.84 14.94
N SER A 151 -14.97 -0.40 14.79
CA SER A 151 -15.10 -1.37 15.89
C SER A 151 -13.78 -1.74 16.57
N LEU A 152 -12.64 -1.49 15.92
CA LEU A 152 -11.28 -1.70 16.40
C LEU A 152 -10.70 -0.38 16.93
N GLY A 153 -11.30 0.13 18.01
CA GLY A 153 -10.74 1.25 18.80
C GLY A 153 -11.61 2.50 18.92
N PHE A 154 -12.56 2.75 18.01
CA PHE A 154 -13.35 3.99 18.03
C PHE A 154 -14.83 3.86 17.60
N PRO A 155 -15.60 2.83 18.04
CA PRO A 155 -16.92 2.52 17.50
C PRO A 155 -18.01 3.57 17.76
N ASN A 156 -17.83 4.48 18.72
CA ASN A 156 -18.88 5.40 19.15
C ASN A 156 -18.74 6.77 18.45
N PRO A 157 -19.66 7.18 17.56
CA PRO A 157 -19.53 8.39 16.71
C PRO A 157 -19.80 9.71 17.46
N GLY A 158 -19.16 9.91 18.61
CA GLY A 158 -19.28 11.13 19.40
C GLY A 158 -18.82 12.37 18.63
N GLY A 159 -19.30 13.55 19.06
CA GLY A 159 -18.95 14.84 18.44
C GLY A 159 -17.47 15.21 18.46
N THR A 160 -16.66 14.46 19.21
CA THR A 160 -15.22 14.61 19.39
C THR A 160 -14.45 13.32 19.03
N ASN A 161 -15.07 12.36 18.35
CA ASN A 161 -14.39 11.18 17.83
C ASN A 161 -13.89 11.49 16.42
N TYR A 162 -12.65 11.99 16.32
CA TYR A 162 -11.98 12.40 15.09
C TYR A 162 -11.74 11.25 14.10
N PRO A 163 -11.14 10.10 14.48
CA PRO A 163 -10.91 9.00 13.54
C PRO A 163 -12.20 8.39 13.00
N TYR A 164 -13.36 8.60 13.61
CA TYR A 164 -14.64 8.16 13.04
C TYR A 164 -15.00 8.88 11.73
N THR A 165 -14.54 10.12 11.55
CA THR A 165 -14.94 11.03 10.47
C THR A 165 -13.84 11.35 9.47
N ASP A 166 -12.65 10.82 9.66
CA ASP A 166 -11.49 11.13 8.82
C ASP A 166 -11.62 10.51 7.40
N CYS A 167 -11.78 11.36 6.40
CA CYS A 167 -11.98 10.94 5.02
C CYS A 167 -10.74 10.34 4.35
N HIS A 168 -9.54 10.43 4.96
CA HIS A 168 -8.35 9.76 4.42
C HIS A 168 -8.43 8.22 4.48
N HIS A 169 -9.15 7.66 5.46
CA HIS A 169 -9.44 6.22 5.53
C HIS A 169 -10.92 5.86 5.27
N LEU A 170 -11.85 6.82 5.29
CA LEU A 170 -13.20 6.54 4.79
C LEU A 170 -13.16 6.39 3.26
N MET A 171 -13.86 5.38 2.75
CA MET A 171 -14.02 5.14 1.32
C MET A 171 -15.48 4.81 1.01
N LEU A 172 -15.88 4.86 -0.27
CA LEU A 172 -17.19 4.38 -0.70
C LEU A 172 -17.07 2.94 -1.21
N SER A 173 -17.90 2.06 -0.68
CA SER A 173 -17.94 0.63 -1.00
C SER A 173 -19.38 0.23 -1.34
N ASP A 174 -19.57 -0.73 -2.26
CA ASP A 174 -20.85 -1.44 -2.34
C ASP A 174 -21.22 -2.01 -0.95
N ILE A 175 -22.51 -1.96 -0.61
CA ILE A 175 -23.01 -2.32 0.73
C ILE A 175 -22.78 -3.81 1.05
N SER A 176 -22.90 -4.69 0.06
CA SER A 176 -22.66 -6.12 0.23
C SER A 176 -21.17 -6.41 0.44
N TYR A 177 -20.30 -5.72 -0.30
CA TYR A 177 -18.86 -5.78 -0.14
C TYR A 177 -18.39 -5.29 1.23
N ASN A 178 -18.86 -4.13 1.69
CA ASN A 178 -18.58 -3.62 3.03
C ASN A 178 -19.07 -4.61 4.10
N SER A 179 -20.30 -5.14 3.96
CA SER A 179 -20.83 -6.14 4.89
C SER A 179 -20.05 -7.46 4.88
N ALA A 180 -19.43 -7.84 3.77
CA ALA A 180 -18.59 -9.03 3.66
C ALA A 180 -17.19 -8.81 4.24
N ARG A 181 -16.65 -7.60 4.07
CA ARG A 181 -15.42 -7.13 4.68
C ARG A 181 -15.53 -7.11 6.19
N ASP A 182 -16.63 -6.58 6.73
CA ASP A 182 -16.90 -6.56 8.18
C ASP A 182 -15.73 -5.86 8.92
N SER A 183 -15.14 -6.45 9.96
CA SER A 183 -14.04 -5.93 10.76
C SER A 183 -12.80 -6.82 10.63
N LYS A 184 -12.69 -7.53 9.49
CA LYS A 184 -11.60 -8.46 9.19
C LYS A 184 -10.28 -7.73 9.00
N ALA A 185 -9.22 -8.32 9.54
CA ALA A 185 -7.87 -7.80 9.33
C ALA A 185 -7.49 -7.88 7.85
N PHE A 186 -6.85 -6.84 7.34
CA PHE A 186 -6.15 -6.92 6.07
C PHE A 186 -4.94 -7.82 6.23
N ARG A 187 -4.93 -8.91 5.47
CA ARG A 187 -3.90 -9.95 5.45
C ARG A 187 -4.07 -10.80 4.19
N SER A 188 -3.04 -11.53 3.81
CA SER A 188 -3.13 -12.51 2.71
C SER A 188 -4.15 -13.61 3.03
N CYS A 189 -4.93 -14.06 2.03
CA CYS A 189 -5.94 -15.12 2.21
C CYS A 189 -5.59 -16.40 1.41
N PRO A 190 -4.65 -17.25 1.90
CA PRO A 190 -4.10 -18.35 1.11
C PRO A 190 -4.91 -19.67 1.14
N VAL A 191 -5.86 -19.86 2.07
CA VAL A 191 -6.58 -21.13 2.23
C VAL A 191 -8.07 -20.95 2.55
N ALA A 192 -8.92 -21.71 1.86
CA ALA A 192 -10.37 -21.79 2.09
C ALA A 192 -11.11 -20.43 2.04
N CYS A 193 -10.62 -19.49 1.23
CA CYS A 193 -11.20 -18.16 1.08
C CYS A 193 -12.35 -18.16 0.05
N THR A 194 -13.35 -17.33 0.33
CA THR A 194 -14.46 -17.02 -0.59
C THR A 194 -14.04 -15.87 -1.50
N GLU A 195 -14.26 -16.03 -2.80
CA GLU A 195 -14.04 -15.00 -3.80
C GLU A 195 -15.16 -13.93 -3.77
N TRP A 196 -14.78 -12.67 -3.95
CA TRP A 196 -15.66 -11.53 -4.20
C TRP A 196 -15.13 -10.76 -5.42
N ASP A 197 -15.84 -10.92 -6.55
CA ASP A 197 -15.43 -10.60 -7.91
C ASP A 197 -15.55 -9.11 -8.28
N THR A 198 -14.49 -8.52 -8.83
CA THR A 198 -14.57 -7.11 -9.28
C THR A 198 -15.19 -6.98 -10.67
N VAL A 199 -15.76 -5.81 -10.94
CA VAL A 199 -16.25 -5.41 -12.26
C VAL A 199 -15.09 -4.83 -13.07
N ALA A 200 -14.97 -5.24 -14.33
CA ALA A 200 -14.01 -4.63 -15.26
C ALA A 200 -14.44 -3.19 -15.58
N ASN A 201 -13.69 -2.21 -15.07
CA ASN A 201 -13.95 -0.79 -15.23
C ASN A 201 -12.65 0.02 -15.28
N ASN A 202 -12.62 1.09 -16.08
CA ASN A 202 -11.45 1.96 -16.27
C ASN A 202 -10.12 1.26 -16.61
N GLY A 203 -10.18 0.04 -17.18
CA GLY A 203 -9.02 -0.75 -17.57
C GLY A 203 -8.46 -1.68 -16.47
N GLN A 204 -9.11 -1.73 -15.31
CA GLN A 204 -8.77 -2.59 -14.18
C GLN A 204 -9.97 -3.47 -13.78
N GLY A 205 -9.75 -4.52 -13.01
CA GLY A 205 -10.81 -5.36 -12.46
C GLY A 205 -11.40 -6.37 -13.45
N GLY A 206 -12.21 -7.28 -12.91
CA GLY A 206 -12.73 -8.45 -13.60
C GLY A 206 -11.70 -9.56 -13.78
N GLY A 207 -12.16 -10.72 -14.26
CA GLY A 207 -11.29 -11.86 -14.55
C GLY A 207 -10.76 -12.52 -13.28
N ALA A 208 -9.50 -12.25 -12.93
CA ALA A 208 -8.82 -12.79 -11.75
C ALA A 208 -8.53 -11.71 -10.67
N ASP A 209 -8.88 -10.46 -10.95
CA ASP A 209 -8.82 -9.37 -9.97
C ASP A 209 -10.01 -9.51 -9.03
N SER A 210 -9.82 -10.23 -7.92
CA SER A 210 -10.85 -10.52 -6.93
C SER A 210 -10.36 -10.25 -5.52
N ASN A 211 -11.29 -9.93 -4.61
CA ASN A 211 -11.03 -9.92 -3.19
C ASN A 211 -11.24 -11.33 -2.63
N TRP A 212 -10.49 -11.70 -1.60
CA TRP A 212 -10.55 -13.02 -0.98
C TRP A 212 -10.78 -12.88 0.53
N THR A 213 -11.84 -13.53 1.02
CA THR A 213 -12.27 -13.37 2.42
C THR A 213 -12.41 -14.70 3.14
N SER A 214 -12.06 -14.74 4.42
CA SER A 214 -12.31 -15.90 5.29
C SER A 214 -12.54 -15.48 6.75
N GLY A 215 -13.16 -16.35 7.55
CA GLY A 215 -13.50 -16.06 8.94
C GLY A 215 -14.50 -14.92 9.11
N ASN A 216 -14.54 -14.31 10.30
CA ASN A 216 -15.36 -13.14 10.65
C ASN A 216 -14.68 -12.34 11.75
N GLY A 217 -15.00 -11.05 11.87
CA GLY A 217 -14.36 -10.17 12.86
C GLY A 217 -12.85 -10.02 12.63
N PRO A 218 -12.11 -9.43 13.59
CA PRO A 218 -10.65 -9.21 13.47
C PRO A 218 -9.82 -10.50 13.35
N SER A 219 -10.39 -11.67 13.64
CA SER A 219 -9.75 -12.97 13.40
C SER A 219 -9.93 -13.50 11.97
N GLY A 220 -10.82 -12.90 11.17
CA GLY A 220 -10.97 -13.16 9.74
C GLY A 220 -9.98 -12.39 8.89
N ALA A 221 -9.88 -12.77 7.61
CA ALA A 221 -8.99 -12.18 6.62
C ALA A 221 -9.79 -11.48 5.53
N TRP A 222 -9.34 -10.30 5.12
CA TRP A 222 -9.70 -9.68 3.85
C TRP A 222 -8.42 -9.39 3.05
N ASP A 223 -8.28 -10.06 1.92
CA ASP A 223 -7.20 -9.84 0.95
C ASP A 223 -7.80 -9.11 -0.24
N THR A 224 -7.41 -7.85 -0.45
CA THR A 224 -8.09 -6.99 -1.41
C THR A 224 -7.52 -7.17 -2.82
N TRP A 225 -8.36 -6.95 -3.83
CA TRP A 225 -7.98 -7.06 -5.24
C TRP A 225 -6.84 -6.13 -5.62
N MET A 226 -6.04 -6.51 -6.63
CA MET A 226 -4.71 -5.96 -6.88
C MET A 226 -4.66 -4.42 -6.98
N GLY A 227 -5.55 -3.81 -7.76
CA GLY A 227 -5.56 -2.36 -8.03
C GLY A 227 -6.12 -1.46 -6.91
N ARG A 228 -6.22 -1.98 -5.68
CA ARG A 228 -6.56 -1.21 -4.46
C ARG A 228 -5.72 -1.59 -3.25
N ARG A 229 -4.72 -2.46 -3.43
CA ARG A 229 -3.86 -2.92 -2.33
C ARG A 229 -3.08 -1.75 -1.73
N GLY A 230 -2.54 -0.89 -2.58
CA GLY A 230 -1.77 0.28 -2.22
C GLY A 230 -2.63 1.36 -1.60
N ASP A 231 -3.80 1.65 -2.19
CA ASP A 231 -4.78 2.61 -1.65
C ASP A 231 -5.15 2.28 -0.20
N ILE A 232 -5.45 1.00 0.06
CA ILE A 232 -5.75 0.50 1.39
C ILE A 232 -4.52 0.59 2.29
N ALA A 233 -3.34 0.17 1.83
CA ALA A 233 -2.11 0.25 2.61
C ALA A 233 -1.76 1.68 3.04
N ARG A 234 -1.81 2.64 2.11
CA ARG A 234 -1.50 4.06 2.37
C ARG A 234 -2.56 4.74 3.23
N ALA A 235 -3.83 4.35 3.13
CA ALA A 235 -4.86 4.78 4.09
C ALA A 235 -4.61 4.23 5.50
N MET A 236 -4.15 2.98 5.62
CA MET A 236 -3.81 2.35 6.90
C MET A 236 -2.55 2.96 7.54
N PHE A 237 -1.48 3.20 6.77
CA PHE A 237 -0.27 3.90 7.24
C PHE A 237 -0.57 5.32 7.71
N TYR A 238 -1.46 6.04 7.02
CA TYR A 238 -1.93 7.34 7.45
C TYR A 238 -2.63 7.27 8.81
N MET A 239 -3.52 6.29 9.02
CA MET A 239 -4.22 6.18 10.31
C MET A 239 -3.26 5.91 11.47
N ASP A 240 -2.17 5.16 11.21
CA ASP A 240 -1.13 4.84 12.19
C ASP A 240 -0.33 6.07 12.62
N VAL A 241 0.12 6.90 11.67
CA VAL A 241 0.92 8.11 11.98
C VAL A 241 0.04 9.30 12.35
N ARG A 242 -1.20 9.40 11.84
CA ARG A 242 -2.12 10.45 12.26
C ARG A 242 -2.51 10.28 13.72
N TYR A 243 -2.75 9.06 14.19
CA TYR A 243 -3.34 8.80 15.50
C TYR A 243 -2.35 8.10 16.43
N GLU A 244 -1.39 8.85 16.99
CA GLU A 244 -0.41 8.36 17.98
C GLU A 244 -0.88 8.62 19.44
N GLY A 245 -2.18 8.77 19.64
CA GLY A 245 -2.76 9.19 20.91
C GLY A 245 -2.77 10.70 21.09
N GLY A 246 -2.56 11.17 22.33
CA GLY A 246 -2.55 12.60 22.66
C GLY A 246 -3.95 13.24 22.71
N THR A 247 -4.02 14.52 22.34
CA THR A 247 -5.25 15.31 22.36
C THR A 247 -5.33 16.28 21.19
N ASN A 248 -6.45 16.28 20.47
CA ASN A 248 -6.72 17.26 19.42
C ASN A 248 -6.64 18.70 19.95
N GLY A 249 -5.82 19.55 19.32
CA GLY A 249 -5.49 20.89 19.78
C GLY A 249 -6.66 21.89 19.74
N GLN A 250 -7.65 21.72 18.86
CA GLN A 250 -8.81 22.64 18.81
C GLN A 250 -9.89 22.31 19.85
N SER A 251 -10.12 21.04 20.14
CA SER A 251 -11.22 20.59 21.02
C SER A 251 -10.77 20.14 22.41
N GLY A 252 -9.49 19.81 22.59
CA GLY A 252 -8.96 19.14 23.77
C GLY A 252 -9.46 17.70 23.94
N ALA A 253 -10.02 17.09 22.90
CA ALA A 253 -10.48 15.72 22.93
C ALA A 253 -9.30 14.74 22.89
N SER A 254 -9.33 13.70 23.73
CA SER A 254 -8.36 12.60 23.65
C SER A 254 -8.52 11.87 22.33
N GLU A 255 -7.42 11.66 21.62
CA GLU A 255 -7.35 10.82 20.44
C GLU A 255 -6.79 9.42 20.82
N PRO A 256 -7.12 8.36 20.07
CA PRO A 256 -6.54 7.04 20.28
C PRO A 256 -5.14 6.95 19.67
N ASP A 257 -4.34 6.01 20.18
CA ASP A 257 -3.13 5.49 19.56
C ASP A 257 -3.53 4.28 18.68
N LEU A 258 -3.38 4.38 17.37
CA LEU A 258 -3.76 3.38 16.38
C LEU A 258 -2.50 2.76 15.78
N ILE A 259 -2.28 1.47 16.00
CA ILE A 259 -1.00 0.80 15.68
C ILE A 259 -1.20 -0.37 14.71
N LEU A 260 -0.48 -0.37 13.59
CA LEU A 260 -0.38 -1.52 12.67
C LEU A 260 0.48 -2.62 13.27
N THR A 261 0.05 -3.88 13.14
CA THR A 261 0.79 -4.99 13.76
C THR A 261 0.48 -6.35 13.14
N ASP A 262 1.51 -7.15 12.89
CA ASP A 262 1.35 -8.56 12.51
C ASP A 262 0.80 -9.43 13.65
N ASN A 263 0.64 -8.88 14.86
CA ASN A 263 0.07 -9.60 16.00
C ASN A 263 -1.46 -9.63 15.97
N GLY A 264 -2.01 -10.64 15.29
CA GLY A 264 -3.45 -10.89 15.22
C GLY A 264 -4.18 -11.02 16.57
N SER A 265 -3.47 -11.25 17.69
CA SER A 265 -4.08 -11.23 19.04
C SER A 265 -4.34 -9.81 19.53
N LEU A 266 -3.47 -8.85 19.22
CA LEU A 266 -3.67 -7.42 19.54
C LEU A 266 -4.79 -6.83 18.69
N ILE A 267 -4.81 -7.16 17.38
CA ILE A 267 -5.91 -6.82 16.48
C ILE A 267 -7.24 -7.35 17.04
N SER A 268 -7.29 -8.64 17.41
CA SER A 268 -8.49 -9.25 17.98
C SER A 268 -8.90 -8.64 19.32
N GLY A 269 -7.94 -8.25 20.16
CA GLY A 269 -8.18 -7.58 21.43
C GLY A 269 -8.75 -6.17 21.30
N SER A 270 -8.66 -5.55 20.13
CA SER A 270 -9.12 -4.17 19.90
C SER A 270 -10.64 -4.06 19.70
N GLN A 271 -11.33 -5.17 19.42
CA GLN A 271 -12.79 -5.19 19.26
C GLN A 271 -13.55 -5.25 20.60
N THR A 272 -13.49 -4.16 21.37
CA THR A 272 -14.11 -4.08 22.71
C THR A 272 -15.54 -3.50 22.70
N GLY A 273 -15.99 -2.92 21.59
CA GLY A 273 -17.25 -2.17 21.50
C GLY A 273 -17.22 -0.81 22.22
N SER A 274 -16.06 -0.39 22.74
CA SER A 274 -15.83 0.92 23.36
C SER A 274 -14.72 1.66 22.64
N ASN A 275 -14.66 2.98 22.81
CA ASN A 275 -13.50 3.75 22.36
C ASN A 275 -12.30 3.41 23.28
N LEU A 276 -11.14 3.18 22.69
CA LEU A 276 -9.91 2.78 23.37
C LEU A 276 -8.88 3.91 23.33
N SER A 277 -7.92 3.87 24.25
CA SER A 277 -6.73 4.73 24.20
C SER A 277 -5.64 4.18 23.29
N VAL A 278 -5.61 2.85 23.08
CA VAL A 278 -4.71 2.16 22.14
C VAL A 278 -5.52 1.08 21.41
N ALA A 279 -5.39 0.96 20.09
CA ALA A 279 -6.03 -0.07 19.28
C ALA A 279 -5.16 -0.50 18.11
N TYR A 280 -5.43 -1.69 17.57
CA TYR A 280 -4.58 -2.36 16.59
C TYR A 280 -5.37 -2.90 15.40
N MET A 281 -4.79 -2.84 14.20
CA MET A 281 -5.40 -3.36 12.97
C MET A 281 -4.32 -3.69 11.92
N GLY A 282 -4.61 -4.61 11.00
CA GLY A 282 -3.82 -4.86 9.78
C GLY A 282 -2.45 -5.52 10.01
N GLU A 283 -2.15 -6.59 9.26
CA GLU A 283 -0.83 -7.21 9.28
C GLU A 283 0.16 -6.29 8.54
N LEU A 284 1.04 -5.61 9.28
CA LEU A 284 1.95 -4.58 8.78
C LEU A 284 2.81 -5.10 7.61
N GLY A 285 3.34 -6.31 7.71
CA GLY A 285 4.13 -6.93 6.64
C GLY A 285 3.33 -7.15 5.34
N VAL A 286 2.02 -7.41 5.44
CA VAL A 286 1.13 -7.52 4.27
C VAL A 286 0.86 -6.15 3.67
N LEU A 287 0.60 -5.13 4.49
CA LEU A 287 0.36 -3.76 4.03
C LEU A 287 1.61 -3.16 3.35
N LEU A 288 2.81 -3.44 3.87
CA LEU A 288 4.08 -3.07 3.22
C LEU A 288 4.23 -3.73 1.85
N GLN A 289 3.94 -5.03 1.71
CA GLN A 289 3.96 -5.69 0.41
C GLN A 289 2.91 -5.12 -0.54
N TRP A 290 1.69 -4.86 -0.05
CA TRP A 290 0.60 -4.26 -0.84
C TRP A 290 0.94 -2.88 -1.39
N HIS A 291 1.63 -2.06 -0.60
CA HIS A 291 2.14 -0.76 -1.04
C HIS A 291 3.15 -0.86 -2.18
N LEU A 292 3.99 -1.91 -2.19
CA LEU A 292 4.96 -2.17 -3.26
C LEU A 292 4.32 -2.81 -4.50
N ASP A 293 3.33 -3.69 -4.31
CA ASP A 293 2.58 -4.36 -5.39
C ASP A 293 1.75 -3.36 -6.21
N ASP A 294 1.25 -2.28 -5.60
CA ASP A 294 0.28 -1.34 -6.15
C ASP A 294 0.71 0.12 -5.91
N PRO A 295 1.58 0.70 -6.77
CA PRO A 295 2.11 2.06 -6.61
C PRO A 295 1.06 3.17 -6.78
N VAL A 296 1.30 4.34 -6.17
CA VAL A 296 0.37 5.49 -6.19
C VAL A 296 -0.01 5.90 -7.61
N ASP A 297 -1.30 5.81 -7.93
CA ASP A 297 -1.86 6.20 -9.23
C ASP A 297 -2.41 7.64 -9.24
N GLN A 298 -3.02 8.06 -10.35
CA GLN A 298 -3.57 9.42 -10.43
C GLN A 298 -4.91 9.57 -9.69
N TRP A 299 -5.72 8.52 -9.62
CA TRP A 299 -7.00 8.55 -8.91
C TRP A 299 -6.77 8.75 -7.41
N GLU A 300 -5.75 8.11 -6.85
CA GLU A 300 -5.39 8.24 -5.44
C GLU A 300 -4.83 9.63 -5.12
N ARG A 301 -4.02 10.23 -6.01
CA ARG A 301 -3.60 11.63 -5.88
C ARG A 301 -4.77 12.61 -5.96
N ASP A 302 -5.69 12.43 -6.91
CA ASP A 302 -6.90 13.25 -7.04
C ASP A 302 -7.80 13.10 -5.78
N ARG A 303 -7.88 11.89 -5.19
CA ARG A 303 -8.56 11.62 -3.92
C ARG A 303 -7.93 12.41 -2.77
N ASN A 304 -6.61 12.38 -2.63
CA ASN A 304 -5.87 13.11 -1.60
C ASN A 304 -6.07 14.63 -1.71
N ASP A 305 -6.01 15.18 -2.95
CA ASP A 305 -6.29 16.57 -3.27
C ASP A 305 -7.70 17.01 -2.84
N VAL A 306 -8.72 16.18 -3.15
CA VAL A 306 -10.10 16.44 -2.72
C VAL A 306 -10.19 16.47 -1.20
N ILE A 307 -9.73 15.42 -0.50
CA ILE A 307 -9.86 15.34 0.96
C ILE A 307 -9.13 16.51 1.64
N HIS A 308 -7.93 16.85 1.19
CA HIS A 308 -7.18 18.02 1.66
C HIS A 308 -7.97 19.33 1.52
N SER A 309 -8.69 19.54 0.41
CA SER A 309 -9.52 20.74 0.22
C SER A 309 -10.67 20.89 1.23
N PHE A 310 -11.03 19.80 1.91
CA PHE A 310 -12.09 19.73 2.92
C PHE A 310 -11.57 19.63 4.36
N GLN A 311 -10.54 18.81 4.61
CA GLN A 311 -10.00 18.55 5.95
C GLN A 311 -8.74 19.36 6.30
N GLY A 312 -8.07 19.95 5.30
CA GLY A 312 -6.86 20.76 5.49
C GLY A 312 -5.54 19.98 5.66
N ASN A 313 -5.60 18.65 5.85
CA ASN A 313 -4.44 17.79 5.93
C ASN A 313 -4.34 16.82 4.73
N ARG A 314 -3.13 16.36 4.40
CA ARG A 314 -2.84 15.43 3.30
C ARG A 314 -2.38 14.07 3.85
N ASN A 315 -2.59 12.99 3.09
CA ASN A 315 -1.95 11.73 3.38
C ASN A 315 -0.50 11.74 2.82
N PRO A 316 0.54 11.74 3.67
CA PRO A 316 1.91 11.85 3.23
C PRO A 316 2.38 10.63 2.43
N PHE A 317 1.80 9.45 2.65
CA PHE A 317 2.20 8.23 1.96
C PHE A 317 1.62 8.13 0.53
N ILE A 318 0.69 9.02 0.16
CA ILE A 318 0.21 9.20 -1.22
C ILE A 318 1.12 10.19 -1.97
N ASP A 319 1.51 11.28 -1.31
CA ASP A 319 2.36 12.32 -1.92
C ASP A 319 3.84 11.95 -1.97
N HIS A 320 4.30 11.21 -0.96
CA HIS A 320 5.66 10.71 -0.75
C HIS A 320 5.64 9.22 -0.35
N PRO A 321 5.29 8.30 -1.29
CA PRO A 321 5.25 6.87 -1.00
C PRO A 321 6.58 6.31 -0.48
N GLU A 322 7.72 6.90 -0.88
CA GLU A 322 9.05 6.53 -0.41
C GLU A 322 9.23 6.65 1.12
N TRP A 323 8.43 7.47 1.81
CA TRP A 323 8.51 7.64 3.26
C TRP A 323 7.96 6.46 4.06
N VAL A 324 7.19 5.56 3.44
CA VAL A 324 6.75 4.31 4.08
C VAL A 324 7.95 3.49 4.56
N ALA A 325 9.00 3.38 3.73
CA ALA A 325 10.22 2.67 4.07
C ALA A 325 10.96 3.32 5.26
N CYS A 326 10.95 4.65 5.36
CA CYS A 326 11.58 5.35 6.49
C CYS A 326 10.80 5.11 7.78
N VAL A 327 9.48 5.39 7.78
CA VAL A 327 8.63 5.32 8.98
C VAL A 327 8.46 3.90 9.51
N PHE A 328 8.23 2.92 8.63
CA PHE A 328 7.84 1.56 9.02
C PHE A 328 8.96 0.51 8.89
N GLU A 329 9.96 0.72 8.03
CA GLU A 329 11.10 -0.20 7.86
C GLU A 329 12.44 0.36 8.38
N GLY A 330 12.49 1.65 8.75
CA GLY A 330 13.71 2.32 9.22
C GLY A 330 14.70 2.72 8.11
N VAL A 331 14.24 2.80 6.85
CA VAL A 331 15.07 3.04 5.66
C VAL A 331 14.68 4.36 4.98
N CYS A 332 15.42 5.43 5.26
CA CYS A 332 15.13 6.80 4.76
C CYS A 332 15.99 7.17 3.54
N ASP A 333 15.57 8.17 2.75
CA ASP A 333 16.31 8.72 1.60
C ASP A 333 16.37 10.28 1.66
N PRO A 334 17.57 10.92 1.67
CA PRO A 334 18.86 10.27 1.88
C PRO A 334 18.81 9.42 3.17
N PRO A 335 19.55 8.30 3.24
CA PRO A 335 19.74 7.63 4.52
C PRO A 335 20.20 8.67 5.54
N PRO A 336 19.86 8.52 6.84
CA PRO A 336 20.22 9.49 7.84
C PRO A 336 21.67 9.93 7.68
N PRO A 337 22.04 11.18 7.99
CA PRO A 337 23.42 11.56 8.21
C PRO A 337 23.97 10.76 9.40
N THR A 338 24.24 9.49 9.16
CA THR A 338 24.66 8.49 10.12
C THR A 338 26.14 8.73 10.36
N GLY A 339 26.43 9.69 11.25
CA GLY A 339 27.79 10.08 11.66
C GLY A 339 28.70 8.87 11.90
N GLY A 340 28.13 7.74 12.36
CA GLY A 340 28.80 6.45 12.39
C GLY A 340 28.21 5.26 11.62
N ILE A 341 26.93 5.18 11.25
CA ILE A 341 26.31 3.91 10.78
C ILE A 341 26.21 3.81 9.24
N THR A 342 27.06 3.02 8.58
CA THR A 342 27.04 2.83 7.11
C THR A 342 26.68 1.39 6.72
N ALA A 343 25.63 1.21 5.92
CA ALA A 343 25.30 -0.09 5.34
C ALA A 343 26.26 -0.47 4.20
N MET A 344 26.66 -1.73 4.15
CA MET A 344 27.66 -2.25 3.22
C MET A 344 27.44 -3.74 2.90
N CYS A 345 28.20 -4.25 1.92
CA CYS A 345 28.32 -5.68 1.65
C CYS A 345 27.01 -6.32 1.14
N PHE A 346 26.33 -5.63 0.22
CA PHE A 346 25.08 -6.10 -0.38
C PHE A 346 25.30 -7.29 -1.34
N GLY A 347 24.28 -8.15 -1.41
CA GLY A 347 24.20 -9.30 -2.30
C GLY A 347 23.66 -9.00 -3.70
N ASP A 348 23.49 -7.72 -4.04
CA ASP A 348 23.15 -7.24 -5.39
C ASP A 348 24.33 -7.24 -6.38
N GLY A 349 25.50 -7.71 -5.93
CA GLY A 349 26.73 -7.77 -6.73
C GLY A 349 27.55 -6.48 -6.77
N THR A 350 27.13 -5.42 -6.08
CA THR A 350 27.94 -4.19 -5.90
C THR A 350 29.23 -4.45 -5.11
N SER A 351 29.19 -5.42 -4.20
CA SER A 351 30.30 -5.77 -3.32
C SER A 351 31.14 -6.91 -3.91
N ILE A 352 30.61 -8.15 -3.86
CA ILE A 352 31.10 -9.28 -4.66
C ILE A 352 29.89 -10.08 -5.15
N VAL A 353 30.08 -10.90 -6.18
CA VAL A 353 29.05 -11.88 -6.60
C VAL A 353 28.83 -12.88 -5.46
N CYS A 354 27.57 -13.10 -5.10
CA CYS A 354 27.21 -14.07 -4.06
C CYS A 354 27.59 -15.51 -4.45
N PRO A 355 27.73 -16.42 -3.46
CA PRO A 355 27.97 -17.84 -3.72
C PRO A 355 26.93 -18.44 -4.68
N CYS A 356 27.32 -19.49 -5.42
CA CYS A 356 26.49 -20.17 -6.43
C CYS A 356 25.76 -19.28 -7.48
N LEU A 357 26.10 -17.99 -7.59
CA LEU A 357 25.50 -17.00 -8.50
C LEU A 357 24.03 -16.66 -8.19
N ASN A 358 23.59 -16.75 -6.92
CA ASN A 358 22.33 -16.16 -6.45
C ASN A 358 22.45 -14.61 -6.32
N TRP A 359 21.33 -13.91 -6.12
CA TRP A 359 21.30 -12.44 -6.05
C TRP A 359 20.34 -11.93 -4.98
N GLY A 360 20.81 -11.01 -4.13
CA GLY A 360 20.10 -10.55 -2.94
C GLY A 360 18.88 -9.66 -3.17
N GLY A 361 18.82 -9.01 -4.33
CA GLY A 361 18.06 -7.76 -4.50
C GLY A 361 18.82 -6.57 -3.91
N THR A 362 18.45 -5.35 -4.36
CA THR A 362 19.07 -4.09 -3.93
C THR A 362 19.04 -3.92 -2.41
N ALA A 363 20.13 -3.45 -1.82
CA ALA A 363 20.26 -3.15 -0.38
C ALA A 363 20.04 -4.34 0.60
N ARG A 364 20.13 -5.59 0.12
CA ARG A 364 19.90 -6.81 0.92
C ARG A 364 21.15 -7.71 0.96
N GLY A 365 21.20 -8.67 1.88
CA GLY A 365 22.15 -9.79 1.82
C GLY A 365 21.88 -10.72 0.64
N CYS A 366 22.67 -11.77 0.43
CA CYS A 366 22.42 -12.71 -0.68
C CYS A 366 21.10 -13.47 -0.51
N GLU A 367 20.50 -13.92 -1.62
CA GLU A 367 19.21 -14.61 -1.66
C GLU A 367 19.14 -15.78 -0.67
N ASN A 368 18.05 -15.88 0.09
CA ASN A 368 17.74 -17.04 0.91
C ASN A 368 16.58 -17.85 0.30
N SER A 369 16.24 -18.98 0.91
CA SER A 369 15.17 -19.89 0.44
C SER A 369 13.75 -19.29 0.34
N GLN A 370 13.53 -18.02 0.68
CA GLN A 370 12.29 -17.30 0.42
C GLN A 370 12.31 -16.49 -0.91
N GLY A 371 13.44 -16.51 -1.64
CA GLY A 371 13.60 -15.82 -2.93
C GLY A 371 14.07 -14.36 -2.82
N HIS A 372 14.51 -13.94 -1.64
CA HIS A 372 15.03 -12.59 -1.38
C HIS A 372 16.17 -12.62 -0.36
N GLY A 373 16.99 -11.57 -0.35
CA GLY A 373 18.00 -11.36 0.68
C GLY A 373 17.42 -10.92 2.03
N ALA A 374 18.16 -11.19 3.11
CA ALA A 374 17.86 -10.69 4.44
C ALA A 374 18.49 -9.32 4.70
N ILE A 375 17.82 -8.51 5.53
CA ILE A 375 18.19 -7.14 5.88
C ILE A 375 18.75 -7.11 7.30
N LEU A 376 19.75 -6.25 7.53
CA LEU A 376 20.17 -5.81 8.86
C LEU A 376 19.97 -4.31 8.95
N SER A 377 19.15 -3.85 9.89
CA SER A 377 19.02 -2.44 10.25
C SER A 377 19.45 -2.23 11.71
N ALA A 378 19.57 -0.97 12.11
CA ALA A 378 19.89 -0.59 13.48
C ALA A 378 18.90 0.46 13.98
N PHE A 379 18.57 0.38 15.26
CA PHE A 379 17.69 1.30 15.98
C PHE A 379 18.40 1.80 17.24
N GLY A 380 18.13 3.02 17.69
CA GLY A 380 18.89 3.67 18.77
C GLY A 380 20.12 4.43 18.25
N SER A 381 21.01 4.84 19.15
CA SER A 381 22.15 5.72 18.83
C SER A 381 23.48 4.97 18.72
N HIS A 382 24.40 5.48 17.90
CA HIS A 382 25.80 5.01 17.87
C HIS A 382 26.68 5.70 18.94
N ILE A 383 26.06 6.27 19.98
CA ILE A 383 26.73 6.97 21.06
C ILE A 383 27.09 5.95 22.14
N PHE A 384 28.39 5.76 22.39
CA PHE A 384 28.94 4.74 23.29
C PHE A 384 28.36 4.81 24.71
N VAL A 385 28.09 6.03 25.22
CA VAL A 385 27.59 6.24 26.58
C VAL A 385 26.08 6.00 26.73
N ASN A 386 25.33 5.91 25.64
CA ASN A 386 23.89 5.66 25.67
C ASN A 386 23.56 4.16 25.78
N ASP A 387 24.36 3.31 25.14
CA ASP A 387 24.18 1.84 25.09
C ASP A 387 22.74 1.41 24.71
N ASP A 388 22.15 2.12 23.75
CA ASP A 388 20.77 1.93 23.28
C ASP A 388 20.69 1.32 21.86
N LEU A 389 21.82 1.15 21.18
CA LEU A 389 21.87 0.54 19.84
C LEU A 389 21.34 -0.89 19.87
N SER A 390 20.32 -1.15 19.07
CA SER A 390 19.76 -2.47 18.81
C SER A 390 19.89 -2.84 17.33
N LEU A 391 20.34 -4.05 17.06
CA LEU A 391 20.42 -4.62 15.71
C LEU A 391 19.13 -5.38 15.40
N ILE A 392 18.52 -5.08 14.25
CA ILE A 392 17.28 -5.69 13.79
C ILE A 392 17.59 -6.48 12.52
N VAL A 393 17.32 -7.79 12.53
CA VAL A 393 17.30 -8.60 11.30
C VAL A 393 15.87 -8.73 10.82
N GLY A 394 15.67 -8.57 9.52
CA GLY A 394 14.38 -8.75 8.83
C GLY A 394 14.55 -9.51 7.52
N ALA A 395 13.44 -10.05 6.99
CA ALA A 395 13.41 -10.82 5.74
C ALA A 395 14.40 -12.02 5.68
N ALA A 396 14.83 -12.52 6.85
CA ALA A 396 15.56 -13.78 6.97
C ALA A 396 14.56 -14.95 6.96
N ARG A 397 15.04 -16.20 7.12
CA ARG A 397 14.12 -17.35 7.06
C ARG A 397 13.26 -17.48 8.34
N PRO A 398 11.93 -17.46 8.25
CA PRO A 398 11.03 -17.57 9.40
C PRO A 398 11.24 -18.81 10.27
N SER A 399 10.95 -18.70 11.57
CA SER A 399 10.97 -19.79 12.54
C SER A 399 12.32 -20.52 12.65
N THR A 400 13.42 -19.81 12.45
CA THR A 400 14.78 -20.35 12.58
C THR A 400 15.62 -19.61 13.63
N SER A 401 16.88 -20.02 13.84
CA SER A 401 17.79 -19.35 14.78
C SER A 401 18.80 -18.48 14.03
N CYS A 402 19.11 -17.32 14.61
CA CYS A 402 20.12 -16.39 14.14
C CYS A 402 21.20 -16.15 15.21
N ALA A 403 22.33 -15.59 14.80
CA ALA A 403 23.43 -15.17 15.65
C ALA A 403 23.94 -13.80 15.21
N TYR A 404 24.02 -12.86 16.16
CA TYR A 404 24.53 -11.52 15.95
C TYR A 404 26.06 -11.57 16.06
N LEU A 405 26.75 -11.12 15.01
CA LEU A 405 28.20 -11.13 14.89
C LEU A 405 28.73 -9.70 14.88
N GLN A 406 29.90 -9.51 15.47
CA GLN A 406 30.69 -8.28 15.39
C GLN A 406 32.09 -8.60 14.87
N GLY A 407 32.63 -7.76 13.99
CA GLY A 407 34.03 -7.76 13.58
C GLY A 407 34.74 -6.49 14.02
N ALA A 408 36.03 -6.62 14.34
CA ALA A 408 36.94 -5.48 14.56
C ALA A 408 37.63 -4.99 13.28
N SER A 409 37.36 -5.62 12.13
CA SER A 409 37.68 -5.12 10.79
C SER A 409 36.53 -5.43 9.84
N ALA A 410 36.46 -4.74 8.70
CA ALA A 410 35.71 -5.23 7.55
C ALA A 410 36.40 -6.48 6.95
N THR A 411 35.64 -7.28 6.23
CA THR A 411 36.10 -8.26 5.23
C THR A 411 35.05 -8.37 4.13
N THR A 412 35.31 -9.13 3.07
CA THR A 412 34.29 -9.43 2.04
C THR A 412 34.67 -10.74 1.37
N VAL A 413 34.13 -11.85 1.87
CA VAL A 413 34.46 -13.19 1.35
C VAL A 413 33.21 -14.05 1.16
N PRO A 414 33.12 -14.87 0.09
CA PRO A 414 32.05 -15.84 -0.05
C PRO A 414 32.02 -16.79 1.15
N PHE A 415 30.87 -16.88 1.82
CA PHE A 415 30.67 -17.74 2.98
C PHE A 415 29.26 -18.31 2.96
N ARG A 416 29.17 -19.64 2.82
CA ARG A 416 27.90 -20.36 2.79
C ARG A 416 27.04 -19.92 1.60
N ASP A 417 25.79 -19.54 1.80
CA ASP A 417 24.90 -19.02 0.74
C ASP A 417 25.00 -17.49 0.59
N GLY A 418 25.89 -16.83 1.36
CA GLY A 418 26.05 -15.38 1.39
C GLY A 418 27.50 -14.88 1.41
N ILE A 419 27.67 -13.64 1.84
CA ILE A 419 28.98 -12.97 1.92
C ILE A 419 29.27 -12.68 3.39
N LEU A 420 30.39 -13.16 3.92
CA LEU A 420 30.89 -12.77 5.25
C LEU A 420 31.60 -11.42 5.12
N CYS A 421 31.16 -10.47 5.93
CA CYS A 421 31.55 -9.07 5.86
C CYS A 421 32.20 -8.55 7.15
N VAL A 422 32.02 -9.28 8.26
CA VAL A 422 32.70 -9.03 9.54
C VAL A 422 34.03 -9.78 9.62
N GLY A 423 35.11 -9.04 9.83
CA GLY A 423 36.49 -9.53 9.90
C GLY A 423 37.00 -9.78 11.32
N ASN A 424 38.32 -9.96 11.45
CA ASN A 424 38.95 -10.47 12.68
C ASN A 424 39.50 -9.37 13.61
N PRO A 425 39.50 -9.58 14.95
CA PRO A 425 38.74 -10.61 15.67
C PRO A 425 37.23 -10.49 15.43
N THR A 426 36.58 -11.65 15.23
CA THR A 426 35.13 -11.77 15.11
C THR A 426 34.56 -12.31 16.42
N GLU A 427 33.61 -11.60 16.99
CA GLU A 427 32.91 -11.94 18.22
C GLU A 427 31.44 -12.25 17.92
N ARG A 428 30.80 -13.07 18.76
CA ARG A 428 29.36 -13.35 18.69
C ARG A 428 28.70 -12.74 19.90
N LEU A 429 27.96 -11.66 19.66
CA LEU A 429 27.23 -10.90 20.68
C LEU A 429 26.14 -11.76 21.34
N GLY A 430 25.47 -12.60 20.54
CA GLY A 430 24.60 -13.65 21.04
C GLY A 430 23.73 -14.29 19.97
N PHE A 431 22.59 -14.82 20.40
CA PHE A 431 21.66 -15.58 19.56
C PHE A 431 20.25 -14.98 19.62
N GLY A 432 19.50 -15.14 18.53
CA GLY A 432 18.08 -14.83 18.46
C GLY A 432 17.29 -15.97 17.82
N PHE A 433 15.96 -15.88 17.93
CA PHE A 433 15.02 -16.71 17.20
C PHE A 433 14.23 -15.81 16.28
N LEU A 434 14.22 -16.13 14.99
CA LEU A 434 13.47 -15.44 13.97
C LEU A 434 12.00 -15.84 14.09
N ASP A 435 11.11 -14.86 14.10
CA ASP A 435 9.66 -15.04 14.22
C ASP A 435 9.02 -15.59 12.93
N ALA A 436 7.69 -15.49 12.81
CA ALA A 436 6.95 -15.92 11.63
C ALA A 436 7.17 -15.05 10.38
N SER A 437 7.65 -13.81 10.53
CA SER A 437 8.04 -12.91 9.44
C SER A 437 9.50 -13.10 9.00
N GLY A 438 10.30 -13.83 9.78
CA GLY A 438 11.74 -13.93 9.56
C GLY A 438 12.51 -12.76 10.16
N SER A 439 11.98 -12.17 11.25
CA SER A 439 12.56 -11.01 11.92
C SER A 439 12.98 -11.32 13.36
N ALA A 440 13.95 -10.57 13.88
CA ALA A 440 14.33 -10.56 15.29
C ALA A 440 15.11 -9.28 15.66
N VAL A 441 15.07 -8.91 16.94
CA VAL A 441 15.83 -7.78 17.51
C VAL A 441 16.86 -8.30 18.50
N SER A 442 18.06 -7.73 18.51
CA SER A 442 19.10 -8.01 19.52
C SER A 442 18.60 -7.74 20.93
N GLN A 443 18.77 -8.72 21.83
CA GLN A 443 18.36 -8.61 23.25
C GLN A 443 19.54 -8.34 24.20
N MET A 444 20.74 -8.15 23.66
CA MET A 444 21.97 -7.84 24.39
C MET A 444 22.41 -6.40 24.13
N SER A 445 23.09 -5.80 25.10
CA SER A 445 23.84 -4.55 24.89
C SER A 445 24.92 -4.78 23.84
N ILE A 446 24.91 -3.99 22.77
CA ILE A 446 25.92 -4.10 21.71
C ILE A 446 27.27 -3.56 22.21
N VAL A 447 27.27 -2.54 23.08
CA VAL A 447 28.49 -1.94 23.66
C VAL A 447 29.18 -2.93 24.58
N THR A 448 28.43 -3.53 25.52
CA THR A 448 28.95 -4.42 26.56
C THR A 448 29.37 -5.77 25.97
N GLU A 449 28.47 -6.46 25.26
CA GLU A 449 28.77 -7.80 24.74
C GLU A 449 29.72 -7.79 23.54
N GLY A 450 29.85 -6.64 22.86
CA GLY A 450 30.82 -6.40 21.80
C GLY A 450 32.17 -5.86 22.29
N ASN A 451 32.38 -5.66 23.60
CA ASN A 451 33.62 -5.08 24.13
C ASN A 451 34.03 -3.79 23.38
N VAL A 452 33.06 -2.91 23.09
CA VAL A 452 33.33 -1.64 22.42
C VAL A 452 34.20 -0.80 23.35
N ALA A 453 35.35 -0.34 22.88
CA ALA A 453 36.38 0.23 23.77
C ALA A 453 36.16 1.71 24.14
N GLY A 454 35.15 2.35 23.56
CA GLY A 454 34.81 3.76 23.74
C GLY A 454 34.52 4.50 22.43
N PRO A 455 34.32 5.83 22.50
CA PRO A 455 34.24 6.73 21.34
C PRO A 455 35.40 6.61 20.35
N GLY A 456 35.13 6.90 19.08
CA GLY A 456 36.06 6.85 17.95
C GLY A 456 36.40 5.44 17.47
N VAL A 457 35.72 4.40 17.97
CA VAL A 457 35.98 3.00 17.61
C VAL A 457 35.03 2.56 16.50
N THR A 458 35.56 2.05 15.40
CA THR A 458 34.74 1.38 14.38
C THR A 458 34.54 -0.11 14.70
N ARG A 459 33.33 -0.60 14.45
CA ARG A 459 32.92 -2.01 14.48
C ARG A 459 32.06 -2.32 13.27
N TRP A 460 32.05 -3.58 12.86
CA TRP A 460 31.19 -4.07 11.80
C TRP A 460 30.24 -5.13 12.36
N TYR A 461 28.97 -5.07 12.00
CA TYR A 461 27.92 -5.96 12.48
C TYR A 461 27.25 -6.70 11.34
N GLN A 462 26.95 -7.98 11.56
CA GLN A 462 26.27 -8.83 10.58
C GLN A 462 25.50 -9.94 11.31
N VAL A 463 24.36 -10.38 10.74
CA VAL A 463 23.58 -11.48 11.31
C VAL A 463 23.70 -12.72 10.45
N TRP A 464 24.17 -13.82 11.06
CA TRP A 464 24.10 -15.16 10.50
C TRP A 464 22.76 -15.79 10.86
N TYR A 465 22.11 -16.49 9.94
CA TYR A 465 20.87 -17.21 10.23
C TYR A 465 20.81 -18.56 9.52
N ARG A 466 20.04 -19.49 10.10
CA ARG A 466 19.81 -20.81 9.51
C ARG A 466 18.93 -20.71 8.27
N ASP A 467 19.32 -21.45 7.25
CA ASP A 467 18.52 -21.65 6.05
C ASP A 467 18.67 -23.11 5.61
N PRO A 468 17.76 -24.03 6.01
CA PRO A 468 17.86 -25.47 5.77
C PRO A 468 18.40 -25.90 4.40
N GLY A 469 19.48 -26.70 4.45
CA GLY A 469 20.14 -27.24 3.27
C GLY A 469 19.22 -28.15 2.46
N GLY A 470 19.35 -28.08 1.14
CA GLY A 470 18.41 -28.69 0.18
C GLY A 470 17.23 -27.77 -0.20
N ILE A 471 17.09 -26.61 0.46
CA ILE A 471 16.14 -25.55 0.08
C ILE A 471 16.88 -24.20 -0.04
N SER A 472 17.94 -23.96 0.75
CA SER A 472 18.78 -22.76 0.61
C SER A 472 19.49 -22.72 -0.77
N PRO A 473 19.66 -21.54 -1.41
CA PRO A 473 20.08 -21.45 -2.82
C PRO A 473 21.39 -22.17 -3.18
N CYS A 474 22.38 -22.18 -2.29
CA CYS A 474 23.65 -22.91 -2.47
C CYS A 474 23.72 -24.20 -1.63
N GLY A 475 22.63 -24.57 -0.97
CA GLY A 475 22.47 -25.79 -0.18
C GLY A 475 23.30 -25.88 1.10
N SER A 476 24.01 -24.82 1.52
CA SER A 476 24.98 -24.91 2.63
C SER A 476 24.38 -24.83 4.03
N GLY A 477 23.07 -24.63 4.16
CA GLY A 477 22.34 -24.73 5.43
C GLY A 477 22.24 -23.43 6.24
N SER A 478 22.77 -22.31 5.75
CA SER A 478 22.65 -20.98 6.38
C SER A 478 23.16 -19.86 5.48
N ASN A 479 22.75 -18.63 5.78
CA ASN A 479 23.06 -17.43 5.02
C ASN A 479 23.33 -16.26 6.00
N LEU A 480 23.60 -15.07 5.45
CA LEU A 480 23.99 -13.85 6.14
C LEU A 480 23.17 -12.66 5.62
N THR A 481 22.92 -11.68 6.48
CA THR A 481 22.43 -10.35 6.06
C THR A 481 23.52 -9.60 5.29
N HIS A 482 23.20 -8.43 4.72
CA HIS A 482 24.23 -7.41 4.50
C HIS A 482 24.82 -6.94 5.87
N ALA A 483 25.84 -6.10 5.86
CA ALA A 483 26.53 -5.68 7.10
C ALA A 483 26.43 -4.17 7.36
N LEU A 484 26.51 -3.78 8.61
CA LEU A 484 26.59 -2.39 9.05
C LEU A 484 27.99 -2.09 9.59
N GLU A 485 28.66 -1.08 9.06
CA GLU A 485 29.76 -0.40 9.73
C GLU A 485 29.17 0.59 10.76
N VAL A 486 29.73 0.66 11.97
CA VAL A 486 29.35 1.60 13.02
C VAL A 486 30.63 2.22 13.58
N VAL A 487 30.80 3.52 13.40
CA VAL A 487 31.72 4.35 14.18
C VAL A 487 31.01 4.79 15.45
N TRP A 488 31.53 4.41 16.61
CA TRP A 488 30.95 4.78 17.90
C TRP A 488 31.40 6.20 18.30
N GLU A 489 30.49 7.03 18.80
CA GLU A 489 30.75 8.41 19.30
C GLU A 489 30.73 8.54 20.83
#